data_AF-A0A5E4MLW9-F1
#
_entry.id   AF-A0A5E4MLW9-F1
#
_cell.length_a   1.000
_cell.length_b   1.000
_cell.length_c   1.000
_cell.angle_alpha   90.00
_cell.angle_beta   90.00
_cell.angle_gamma   90.00
#
_symmetry.space_group_name_H-M   'P 1'
#
loop_
_entity.id
_entity.type
_entity.pdbx_description
1 polymer ?
#
loop_
_entity_poly.entity_id
_entity_poly.type
_entity_poly.pdbx_seq_one_letter_code
_entity_poly.pdbx_strand_id
1 'polypeptide(L)'
;MKKGGWIRLRMLRGQPVYARAVKEVLTTRIEACRFHLGQTWWHKMNSDTKLRIARYQNNVLHKWLKSFFGLPFTALADVEDAFVELISRCPNIKDGHIFSDFVLGTYIECGCLFPFILWAVPPS
;
A
#
# COMPACT_ATOMS: atom_id res chain seq x y z
N MET A 1 35.58 7.90 2.20
CA MET A 1 34.60 6.78 2.32
C MET A 1 33.45 7.23 3.24
N LYS A 2 32.35 7.77 2.69
CA LYS A 2 31.21 8.25 3.50
C LYS A 2 30.33 7.05 3.84
N LYS A 3 30.20 6.75 5.13
CA LYS A 3 29.29 5.71 5.65
C LYS A 3 27.85 6.12 5.30
N GLY A 4 27.16 5.32 4.47
CA GLY A 4 25.75 5.54 4.13
C GLY A 4 24.89 5.45 5.38
N GLY A 5 24.31 6.58 5.78
CA GLY A 5 23.40 6.67 6.92
C GLY A 5 22.01 6.16 6.53
N TRP A 6 21.48 5.24 7.34
CA TRP A 6 20.13 4.71 7.17
C TRP A 6 19.11 5.71 7.72
N ILE A 7 18.24 6.23 6.87
CA ILE A 7 17.08 6.99 7.33
C ILE A 7 15.91 6.02 7.45
N ARG A 8 15.61 5.57 8.67
CA ARG A 8 14.29 4.98 8.97
C ARG A 8 13.25 6.09 8.86
N LEU A 9 12.71 6.27 7.66
CA LEU A 9 11.47 7.04 7.50
C LEU A 9 10.36 6.23 8.18
N ARG A 10 10.08 6.56 9.44
CA ARG A 10 8.76 6.33 10.06
C ARG A 10 7.77 6.80 8.99
N MET A 11 6.81 5.98 8.57
CA MET A 11 5.88 6.36 7.50
C MET A 11 5.01 7.53 8.02
N LEU A 12 5.52 8.74 7.81
CA LEU A 12 5.00 9.99 8.35
C LEU A 12 3.77 10.39 7.55
N ARG A 13 2.77 10.90 8.26
CA ARG A 13 1.67 11.67 7.68
C ARG A 13 2.29 12.89 6.95
N GLY A 14 2.41 12.82 5.63
CA GLY A 14 3.08 13.84 4.78
C GLY A 14 3.59 13.31 3.42
N GLN A 15 3.00 12.22 2.93
CA GLN A 15 3.61 11.26 2.00
C GLN A 15 4.15 11.80 0.65
N PRO A 16 3.52 12.76 -0.06
CA PRO A 16 4.06 13.18 -1.36
C PRO A 16 5.36 13.99 -1.24
N VAL A 17 5.48 14.85 -0.22
CA VAL A 17 6.54 15.86 -0.16
C VAL A 17 7.89 15.21 0.13
N TYR A 18 7.96 14.29 1.10
CA TYR A 18 9.21 13.61 1.43
C TYR A 18 9.64 12.62 0.35
N ALA A 19 8.69 11.86 -0.22
CA ALA A 19 9.02 10.91 -1.30
C ALA A 19 9.50 11.65 -2.56
N ARG A 20 8.88 12.79 -2.90
CA ARG A 20 9.34 13.67 -3.99
C ARG A 20 10.70 14.29 -3.68
N ALA A 21 10.88 14.87 -2.49
CA ALA A 21 12.15 15.45 -2.10
C ALA A 21 13.29 14.42 -2.11
N VAL A 22 13.04 13.18 -1.68
CA VAL A 22 14.05 12.12 -1.79
C VAL A 22 14.32 11.81 -3.26
N LYS A 23 13.30 11.62 -4.11
CA LYS A 23 13.51 11.34 -5.54
C LYS A 23 14.21 12.48 -6.30
N GLU A 24 13.95 13.73 -5.93
CA GLU A 24 14.40 14.92 -6.66
C GLU A 24 15.73 15.48 -6.14
N VAL A 25 16.02 15.34 -4.83
CA VAL A 25 17.15 16.02 -4.17
C VAL A 25 18.18 15.03 -3.62
N LEU A 26 17.78 13.80 -3.27
CA LEU A 26 18.64 12.82 -2.59
C LEU A 26 18.86 11.58 -3.47
N THR A 27 20.02 10.95 -3.37
CA THR A 27 20.31 9.68 -4.06
C THR A 27 20.11 8.45 -3.16
N THR A 28 19.40 8.63 -2.04
CA THR A 28 19.22 7.60 -1.01
C THR A 28 18.13 6.60 -1.40
N ARG A 29 18.38 5.31 -1.13
CA ARG A 29 17.38 4.23 -1.27
C ARG A 29 16.27 4.41 -0.24
N ILE A 30 15.01 4.46 -0.70
CA ILE A 30 13.83 4.37 0.17
C ILE A 30 13.49 2.90 0.37
N GLU A 31 13.34 2.48 1.62
CA GLU A 31 12.83 1.16 1.98
C GLU A 31 11.50 1.31 2.71
N ALA A 32 10.44 0.66 2.20
CA ALA A 32 9.13 0.71 2.82
C ALA A 32 8.94 -0.48 3.77
N CYS A 33 8.47 -0.19 4.98
CA CYS A 33 8.23 -1.20 6.00
C CYS A 33 6.81 -1.79 5.85
N ARG A 34 6.70 -3.11 5.67
CA ARG A 34 5.41 -3.83 5.55
C ARG A 34 4.48 -3.59 6.74
N PHE A 35 5.02 -3.42 7.95
CA PHE A 35 4.23 -3.09 9.14
C PHE A 35 3.52 -1.74 8.99
N HIS A 36 4.24 -0.71 8.53
CA HIS A 36 3.64 0.61 8.34
C HIS A 36 2.71 0.66 7.12
N LEU A 37 3.01 -0.10 6.06
CA LEU A 37 2.08 -0.28 4.93
C LEU A 37 0.73 -0.82 5.43
N GLY A 38 0.77 -1.88 6.24
CA GLY A 38 -0.42 -2.45 6.86
C GLY A 38 -1.16 -1.45 7.75
N GLN A 39 -0.44 -0.65 8.55
CA GLN A 39 -1.06 0.43 9.33
C GLN A 39 -1.75 1.47 8.44
N THR A 40 -1.11 1.92 7.37
CA THR A 40 -1.68 2.89 6.42
C THR A 40 -2.95 2.35 5.78
N TRP A 41 -2.94 1.10 5.31
CA TRP A 41 -4.12 0.45 4.74
C TRP A 41 -5.24 0.30 5.75
N TRP A 42 -4.91 -0.12 6.97
CA TRP A 42 -5.87 -0.20 8.07
C TRP A 42 -6.51 1.16 8.39
N HIS A 43 -5.72 2.23 8.41
CA HIS A 43 -6.24 3.58 8.62
C HIS A 43 -7.15 4.03 7.48
N LYS A 44 -6.79 3.77 6.21
CA LYS A 44 -7.63 4.11 5.06
C LYS A 44 -8.99 3.41 5.15
N MET A 45 -9.00 2.11 5.43
CA MET A 45 -10.25 1.34 5.62
C MET A 45 -11.12 1.90 6.75
N ASN A 46 -10.51 2.37 7.84
CA ASN A 46 -11.26 2.92 8.97
C ASN A 46 -11.64 4.40 8.81
N SER A 47 -11.06 5.12 7.84
CA SER A 47 -11.42 6.51 7.55
C SER A 47 -12.78 6.63 6.85
N ASP A 48 -13.18 5.61 6.08
CA ASP A 48 -14.46 5.59 5.38
C ASP A 48 -15.54 4.90 6.22
N THR A 49 -16.71 5.53 6.32
CA THR A 49 -17.81 5.01 7.16
C THR A 49 -18.35 3.67 6.65
N LYS A 50 -18.45 3.47 5.33
CA LYS A 50 -19.01 2.24 4.76
C LYS A 50 -18.04 1.07 4.92
N LEU A 51 -16.76 1.29 4.64
CA LEU A 51 -15.72 0.28 4.85
C LEU A 51 -15.60 -0.09 6.34
N ARG A 52 -15.72 0.90 7.23
CA ARG A 52 -15.71 0.68 8.68
C ARG A 52 -16.94 -0.11 9.15
N ILE A 53 -18.13 0.14 8.62
CA ILE A 53 -19.33 -0.66 8.89
C ILE A 53 -19.15 -2.10 8.42
N ALA A 54 -18.62 -2.30 7.21
CA ALA A 54 -18.33 -3.64 6.69
C ALA A 54 -17.42 -4.45 7.63
N ARG A 55 -16.41 -3.80 8.21
CA ARG A 55 -15.54 -4.37 9.25
C ARG A 55 -16.32 -4.76 10.50
N TYR A 56 -17.14 -3.86 11.06
CA TYR A 56 -17.92 -4.18 12.26
C TYR A 56 -18.89 -5.34 12.06
N GLN A 57 -19.45 -5.45 10.86
CA GLN A 57 -20.32 -6.55 10.47
C GLN A 57 -19.56 -7.83 10.08
N ASN A 58 -18.22 -7.77 9.96
CA ASN A 58 -17.37 -8.86 9.51
C ASN A 58 -17.87 -9.53 8.20
N ASN A 59 -18.38 -8.70 7.28
CA ASN A 59 -19.07 -9.19 6.09
C ASN A 59 -18.11 -9.59 4.96
N VAL A 60 -18.67 -10.01 3.81
CA VAL A 60 -17.89 -10.41 2.63
C VAL A 60 -16.98 -9.30 2.10
N LEU A 61 -17.43 -8.05 2.13
CA LEU A 61 -16.61 -6.90 1.74
C LEU A 61 -15.40 -6.75 2.67
N HIS A 62 -15.58 -6.91 3.99
CA HIS A 62 -14.46 -6.87 4.92
C HIS A 62 -13.43 -7.98 4.68
N LYS A 63 -13.90 -9.21 4.41
CA LYS A 63 -13.02 -10.34 4.08
C LYS A 63 -12.19 -10.04 2.81
N TRP A 64 -12.83 -9.46 1.79
CA TRP A 64 -12.15 -9.01 0.57
C TRP A 64 -11.17 -7.86 0.84
N LEU A 65 -11.51 -6.87 1.68
CA LEU A 65 -10.55 -5.81 2.04
C LEU A 65 -9.32 -6.37 2.75
N LYS A 66 -9.48 -7.39 3.60
CA LYS A 66 -8.36 -8.03 4.30
C LYS A 66 -7.42 -8.80 3.36
N SER A 67 -7.90 -9.31 2.22
CA SER A 67 -7.02 -10.07 1.32
C SER A 67 -5.94 -9.21 0.66
N PHE A 68 -6.12 -7.89 0.59
CA PHE A 68 -5.06 -6.98 0.14
C PHE A 68 -3.80 -7.09 0.99
N PHE A 69 -3.92 -7.37 2.29
CA PHE A 69 -2.76 -7.55 3.19
C PHE A 69 -1.88 -8.76 2.83
N GLY A 70 -2.30 -9.60 1.88
CA GLY A 70 -1.47 -10.63 1.26
C GLY A 70 -0.52 -10.11 0.19
N LEU A 71 -0.83 -8.99 -0.47
CA LEU A 71 -0.01 -8.43 -1.57
C LEU A 71 1.46 -8.21 -1.20
N PRO A 72 1.82 -7.72 0.00
CA PRO A 72 3.22 -7.53 0.38
C PRO A 72 4.04 -8.82 0.51
N PHE A 73 3.37 -9.97 0.46
CA PHE A 73 3.97 -11.31 0.52
C PHE A 73 3.95 -12.01 -0.84
N THR A 74 3.35 -11.40 -1.86
CA THR A 74 3.39 -11.89 -3.25
C THR A 74 4.77 -11.65 -3.85
N ALA A 75 5.22 -12.56 -4.73
CA ALA A 75 6.44 -12.36 -5.49
C ALA A 75 6.35 -11.09 -6.35
N LEU A 76 7.46 -10.35 -6.48
CA LEU A 76 7.47 -9.04 -7.14
C LEU A 76 6.85 -9.06 -8.55
N ALA A 77 7.12 -10.13 -9.32
CA ALA A 77 6.61 -10.30 -10.68
C ALA A 77 5.10 -10.50 -10.74
N ASP A 78 4.49 -11.00 -9.66
CA ASP A 78 3.08 -11.40 -9.64
C ASP A 78 2.20 -10.38 -8.90
N VAL A 79 2.76 -9.26 -8.42
CA VAL A 79 2.01 -8.27 -7.61
C VAL A 79 0.86 -7.64 -8.40
N GLU A 80 1.11 -7.27 -9.65
CA GLU A 80 0.09 -6.66 -10.53
C GLU A 80 -1.02 -7.67 -10.84
N ASP A 81 -0.65 -8.90 -11.23
CA ASP A 81 -1.61 -9.97 -11.52
C ASP A 81 -2.44 -10.34 -10.28
N ALA A 82 -1.80 -10.45 -9.11
CA ALA A 82 -2.50 -10.70 -7.84
C ALA A 82 -3.45 -9.56 -7.48
N PHE A 83 -3.09 -8.30 -7.78
CA PHE A 83 -3.99 -7.17 -7.62
C PHE A 83 -5.21 -7.28 -8.56
N VAL A 84 -5.00 -7.59 -9.84
CA VAL A 84 -6.08 -7.79 -10.82
C VAL A 84 -7.02 -8.93 -10.38
N GLU A 85 -6.47 -10.05 -9.92
CA GLU A 85 -7.24 -11.17 -9.36
C GLU A 85 -8.09 -10.71 -8.16
N LEU A 86 -7.52 -9.92 -7.24
CA LEU A 86 -8.29 -9.35 -6.13
C LEU A 86 -9.44 -8.48 -6.62
N ILE A 87 -9.20 -7.57 -7.59
CA ILE A 87 -10.25 -6.71 -8.13
C ILE A 87 -11.37 -7.52 -8.79
N SER A 88 -11.03 -8.58 -9.54
CA SER A 88 -12.02 -9.46 -10.19
C SER A 88 -12.98 -10.14 -9.20
N ARG A 89 -12.55 -10.32 -7.94
CA ARG A 89 -13.31 -10.93 -6.84
C ARG A 89 -14.03 -9.91 -5.97
N CYS A 90 -14.08 -8.64 -6.36
CA CYS A 90 -14.72 -7.59 -5.58
C CYS A 90 -16.21 -7.89 -5.37
N PRO A 91 -16.68 -8.10 -4.13
CA PRO A 91 -18.06 -8.49 -3.86
C PRO A 91 -19.04 -7.31 -4.00
N ASN A 92 -18.53 -6.07 -3.99
CA ASN A 92 -19.32 -4.86 -4.11
C ASN A 92 -18.45 -3.72 -4.66
N ILE A 93 -18.57 -3.45 -5.96
CA ILE A 93 -17.82 -2.39 -6.64
C ILE A 93 -18.17 -0.99 -6.09
N LYS A 94 -19.43 -0.75 -5.68
CA LYS A 94 -19.87 0.56 -5.19
C LYS A 94 -19.12 1.04 -3.95
N ASP A 95 -18.66 0.12 -3.10
CA ASP A 95 -17.91 0.48 -1.90
C ASP A 95 -16.45 0.01 -1.98
N GLY A 96 -16.16 -1.09 -2.70
CA GLY A 96 -14.81 -1.63 -2.84
C GLY A 96 -13.82 -0.65 -3.49
N HIS A 97 -14.28 0.16 -4.46
CA HIS A 97 -13.45 1.15 -5.15
C HIS A 97 -12.77 2.14 -4.20
N ILE A 98 -13.42 2.49 -3.07
CA ILE A 98 -12.91 3.46 -2.09
C ILE A 98 -11.52 3.07 -1.57
N PHE A 99 -11.28 1.76 -1.40
CA PHE A 99 -10.01 1.22 -0.96
C PHE A 99 -9.13 0.77 -2.13
N SER A 100 -9.68 0.08 -3.13
CA SER A 100 -8.88 -0.41 -4.25
C SER A 100 -8.27 0.71 -5.08
N ASP A 101 -8.99 1.81 -5.33
CA ASP A 101 -8.48 2.94 -6.12
C ASP A 101 -7.35 3.66 -5.37
N PHE A 102 -7.47 3.73 -4.03
CA PHE A 102 -6.39 4.21 -3.19
C PHE A 102 -5.14 3.33 -3.28
N VAL A 103 -5.30 2.01 -3.24
CA VAL A 103 -4.17 1.08 -3.37
C VAL A 103 -3.56 1.18 -4.78
N LEU A 104 -4.40 1.21 -5.81
CA LEU A 104 -4.03 1.33 -7.22
C LEU A 104 -3.15 2.57 -7.45
N GLY A 105 -3.67 3.76 -7.20
CA GLY A 105 -2.97 5.01 -7.48
C GLY A 105 -1.79 5.31 -6.54
N THR A 106 -1.74 4.69 -5.36
CA THR A 106 -0.64 4.92 -4.41
C THR A 106 0.50 3.94 -4.60
N TYR A 107 0.22 2.68 -4.97
CA TYR A 107 1.19 1.59 -4.90
C TYR A 107 1.35 0.73 -6.16
N ILE A 108 0.34 0.67 -7.04
CA ILE A 108 0.32 -0.27 -8.16
C ILE A 108 0.55 0.42 -9.50
N GLU A 109 -0.12 1.55 -9.76
CA GLU A 109 -0.01 2.25 -11.04
C GLU A 109 1.43 2.65 -11.37
N CYS A 110 1.77 2.59 -12.67
CA CYS A 110 3.03 3.10 -13.17
C CYS A 110 3.18 4.58 -12.79
N GLY A 111 4.34 4.94 -12.23
CA GLY A 111 4.63 6.30 -11.79
C GLY A 111 4.01 6.71 -10.45
N CYS A 112 3.33 5.80 -9.73
CA CYS A 112 2.86 6.09 -8.38
C CYS A 112 4.01 6.49 -7.44
N LEU A 113 3.67 7.21 -6.37
CA LEU A 113 4.67 7.75 -5.45
C LEU A 113 5.37 6.64 -4.65
N PHE A 114 4.67 5.54 -4.37
CA PHE A 114 5.16 4.44 -3.54
C PHE A 114 5.02 3.09 -4.26
N PRO A 115 5.78 2.86 -5.35
CA PRO A 115 5.63 1.65 -6.15
C PRO A 115 5.88 0.39 -5.35
N PHE A 116 5.22 -0.70 -5.74
CA PHE A 116 5.23 -1.95 -5.00
C PHE A 116 6.60 -2.58 -4.79
N ILE A 117 7.56 -2.28 -5.66
CA ILE A 117 8.98 -2.65 -5.48
C ILE A 117 9.56 -2.17 -4.14
N LEU A 118 9.04 -1.09 -3.55
CA LEU A 118 9.53 -0.57 -2.27
C LEU A 118 9.15 -1.43 -1.07
N TRP A 119 8.09 -2.25 -1.16
CA TRP A 119 7.56 -3.05 -0.05
C TRP A 119 7.47 -4.56 -0.32
N ALA A 120 7.46 -4.99 -1.59
CA ALA A 120 7.44 -6.40 -1.97
C ALA A 120 8.83 -7.05 -1.81
N VAL A 121 9.90 -6.28 -1.99
CA VAL A 121 11.27 -6.78 -1.86
C VAL A 121 11.62 -7.02 -0.38
N PRO A 122 12.18 -8.18 0.00
CA PRO A 122 12.69 -8.42 1.36
C PRO A 122 13.77 -7.39 1.72
N PRO A 123 13.82 -6.90 2.97
CA PRO A 123 14.95 -6.09 3.43
C PRO A 123 16.24 -6.92 3.32
N SER A 124 17.29 -6.30 2.77
CA SER A 124 18.64 -6.87 2.62
C SER A 124 19.42 -6.87 3.93
#